data_AF-A0A9D6DWC7-F1
#
_entry.id   AF-A0A9D6DWC7-F1
#
_cell.length_a   1.000
_cell.length_b   1.000
_cell.length_c   1.000
_cell.angle_alpha   90.00
_cell.angle_beta   90.00
_cell.angle_gamma   90.00
#
_symmetry.space_group_name_H-M   'P 1'
#
loop_
_entity.id
_entity.type
_entity.pdbx_description
1 polymer ?
#
loop_
_entity_poly.entity_id
_entity_poly.type
_entity_poly.pdbx_seq_one_letter_code
_entity_poly.pdbx_strand_id
1 'polypeptide(L)'
;MKHPRAVLAFGLLAGLAALVLVPSVLRVGGLKARSRAIEAELRKLKEENLKLENEIRLLRHDPVYLEKVARRKFNKAKENETVYKVVRAGQETSPDAQEIL
;
A
#
# COMPACT_ATOMS: atom_id res chain seq x y z
N MET A 1 -0.74 35.45 58.04
CA MET A 1 -1.69 35.67 56.92
C MET A 1 -0.92 35.78 55.62
N LYS A 2 -1.26 34.89 54.68
CA LYS A 2 -1.44 35.21 53.26
C LYS A 2 -0.19 35.83 52.57
N HIS A 3 0.55 35.00 51.83
CA HIS A 3 1.10 35.42 50.53
C HIS A 3 0.16 34.90 49.43
N PRO A 4 -1.10 35.38 49.36
CA PRO A 4 -2.06 34.85 48.39
C PRO A 4 -1.57 35.19 46.97
N ARG A 5 -0.81 36.28 46.85
CA ARG A 5 -0.11 36.73 45.65
C ARG A 5 0.98 35.77 45.19
N ALA A 6 1.70 35.12 46.11
CA ALA A 6 2.75 34.16 45.76
C ALA A 6 2.17 32.83 45.28
N VAL A 7 1.08 32.37 45.91
CA VAL A 7 0.35 31.17 45.45
C VAL A 7 -0.29 31.41 44.08
N LEU A 8 -0.89 32.60 43.88
CA LEU A 8 -1.41 33.01 42.58
C LEU A 8 -0.30 33.12 41.52
N ALA A 9 0.84 33.74 41.85
CA ALA A 9 1.97 33.87 40.92
C ALA A 9 2.57 32.50 40.56
N PHE A 10 2.67 31.56 41.51
CA PHE A 10 3.13 30.20 41.24
C PHE A 10 2.14 29.43 40.37
N GLY A 11 0.83 29.56 40.61
CA GLY A 11 -0.20 28.99 39.75
C GLY A 11 -0.19 29.58 38.33
N LEU A 12 0.02 30.88 38.19
CA LEU A 12 0.13 31.57 36.89
C LEU A 12 1.38 31.12 36.13
N LEU A 13 2.52 31.00 36.82
CA LEU A 13 3.77 30.49 36.26
C LEU A 13 3.64 29.03 35.82
N ALA A 14 3.02 28.18 36.66
CA ALA A 14 2.77 26.79 36.33
C ALA A 14 1.79 26.64 35.14
N GLY A 15 0.75 27.47 35.08
CA GLY A 15 -0.20 27.52 33.97
C GLY A 15 0.47 27.97 32.66
N LEU A 16 1.32 28.99 32.71
CA LEU A 16 2.09 29.47 31.56
C LEU A 16 3.11 28.41 31.08
N ALA A 17 3.79 27.74 32.02
CA ALA A 17 4.69 26.64 31.71
C ALA A 17 3.95 25.47 31.05
N ALA A 18 2.77 25.09 31.58
CA ALA A 18 1.94 24.05 30.99
C ALA A 18 1.46 24.41 29.57
N LEU A 19 1.09 25.67 29.33
CA LEU A 19 0.67 26.17 28.01
C LEU A 19 1.77 26.00 26.95
N VAL A 20 3.04 26.16 27.33
CA VAL A 20 4.19 26.01 26.43
C VAL A 20 4.63 24.54 26.29
N LEU A 21 4.60 23.76 27.38
CA LEU A 21 5.13 22.40 27.41
C LEU A 21 4.21 21.39 26.72
N VAL A 22 2.90 21.48 26.92
CA VAL A 22 1.90 20.54 26.38
C VAL A 22 1.92 20.46 24.84
N PRO A 23 1.85 21.56 24.07
CA PRO A 23 1.89 21.48 22.61
C PRO A 23 3.24 20.98 22.08
N SER A 24 4.35 21.24 22.79
CA SER A 24 5.68 20.73 22.41
C SER A 24 5.76 19.21 22.48
N VAL A 25 5.23 18.59 23.55
CA VAL A 25 5.27 17.12 23.69
C VAL A 25 4.37 16.43 22.66
N LEU A 26 3.19 17.00 22.37
CA LEU A 26 2.26 16.48 21.36
C LEU A 26 2.87 16.51 19.94
N ARG A 27 3.60 17.57 19.58
CA ARG A 27 4.28 17.68 18.28
C ARG A 27 5.31 16.57 18.08
N VAL A 28 6.13 16.28 19.09
CA VAL A 28 7.17 15.24 19.01
C VAL A 28 6.56 13.84 18.90
N GLY A 29 5.43 13.59 19.56
CA GLY A 29 4.67 12.33 19.42
C GLY A 29 4.19 12.10 17.99
N GLY A 30 3.61 13.13 17.37
CA GLY A 30 3.13 13.07 15.98
C GLY A 30 4.26 12.85 14.96
N LEU A 31 5.42 13.48 15.16
CA LEU A 31 6.61 13.28 14.31
C LEU A 31 7.14 11.83 14.40
N LYS A 32 7.21 11.26 15.61
CA LYS A 32 7.62 9.86 15.81
C LYS A 32 6.62 8.86 15.22
N ALA A 33 5.32 9.17 15.25
CA ALA A 33 4.31 8.32 14.62
C ALA A 33 4.44 8.33 13.09
N ARG A 34 4.65 9.51 12.48
CA ARG A 34 4.88 9.65 11.03
C ARG A 34 6.14 8.93 10.58
N SER A 35 7.25 9.10 11.30
CA SER A 35 8.50 8.37 11.01
C SER A 35 8.30 6.86 11.04
N ARG A 36 7.60 6.33 12.06
CA ARG A 36 7.29 4.90 12.13
C ARG A 36 6.38 4.41 11.00
N ALA A 37 5.39 5.20 10.60
CA ALA A 37 4.52 4.86 9.47
C ALA A 37 5.30 4.82 8.15
N ILE A 38 6.11 5.84 7.89
CA ILE A 38 6.96 5.92 6.69
C ILE A 38 7.95 4.76 6.64
N GLU A 39 8.57 4.41 7.77
CA GLU A 39 9.47 3.25 7.84
C GLU A 39 8.74 1.93 7.56
N ALA A 40 7.51 1.77 8.05
CA ALA A 40 6.70 0.60 7.79
C ALA A 40 6.33 0.48 6.30
N GLU A 41 5.91 1.59 5.68
CA GLU A 41 5.65 1.66 4.24
C GLU A 41 6.90 1.36 3.43
N LEU A 42 8.05 1.92 3.82
CA LEU A 42 9.32 1.66 3.14
C LEU A 42 9.71 0.17 3.19
N ARG A 43 9.53 -0.48 4.34
CA ARG A 43 9.78 -1.93 4.47
C ARG A 43 8.85 -2.73 3.55
N LYS A 44 7.56 -2.42 3.57
CA LYS A 44 6.56 -3.08 2.71
C LYS A 44 6.92 -2.91 1.23
N LEU A 45 7.27 -1.69 0.81
CA LEU A 45 7.60 -1.41 -0.59
C LEU A 45 8.89 -2.12 -1.03
N LYS A 46 9.88 -2.24 -0.14
CA LYS A 46 11.10 -3.02 -0.41
C LYS A 46 10.81 -4.51 -0.58
N GLU A 47 9.96 -5.08 0.27
CA GLU A 47 9.54 -6.48 0.15
C GLU A 47 8.76 -6.74 -1.13
N GLU A 48 7.86 -5.83 -1.51
CA GLU A 48 7.12 -5.90 -2.77
C GLU A 48 8.07 -5.80 -3.98
N ASN A 49 9.03 -4.89 -3.93
CA ASN A 49 10.01 -4.74 -5.01
C ASN A 49 10.85 -6.03 -5.18
N LEU A 50 11.34 -6.62 -4.09
CA LEU A 50 12.06 -7.89 -4.13
C LEU A 50 11.21 -9.03 -4.72
N LYS A 51 9.90 -9.07 -4.39
CA LYS A 51 8.99 -10.06 -4.98
C LYS A 51 8.81 -9.85 -6.47
N LEU A 52 8.63 -8.60 -6.91
CA LEU A 52 8.48 -8.25 -8.32
C LEU A 52 9.74 -8.54 -9.12
N GLU A 53 10.92 -8.18 -8.60
CA GLU A 53 12.20 -8.52 -9.24
C GLU A 53 12.38 -10.03 -9.42
N ASN A 54 11.98 -10.81 -8.40
CA ASN A 54 11.97 -12.27 -8.49
C ASN A 54 10.99 -12.78 -9.55
N GLU A 55 9.76 -12.26 -9.58
CA GLU A 55 8.77 -12.63 -10.60
C GLU A 55 9.26 -12.29 -12.01
N ILE A 56 9.83 -11.09 -12.20
CA ILE A 56 10.42 -10.67 -13.46
C ILE A 56 11.56 -11.60 -13.89
N ARG A 57 12.45 -12.00 -12.96
CA ARG A 57 13.52 -12.95 -13.24
C ARG A 57 12.98 -14.30 -13.68
N LEU A 58 11.96 -14.83 -12.98
CA LEU A 58 11.32 -16.09 -13.36
C LEU A 58 10.65 -15.98 -14.73
N LEU A 59 9.94 -14.89 -15.01
CA LEU A 59 9.32 -14.67 -16.32
C LEU A 59 10.35 -14.56 -17.46
N ARG A 60 11.55 -14.03 -17.19
CA ARG A 60 12.60 -13.88 -18.21
C ARG A 60 13.42 -15.13 -18.46
N HIS A 61 13.71 -15.90 -17.41
CA HIS A 61 14.68 -17.00 -17.48
C HIS A 61 14.07 -18.39 -17.34
N ASP A 62 12.82 -18.51 -16.88
CA ASP A 62 12.10 -19.77 -16.78
C ASP A 62 10.95 -19.82 -17.81
N PRO A 63 11.13 -20.52 -18.95
CA PRO A 63 10.12 -20.61 -19.99
C PRO A 63 8.85 -21.35 -19.52
N VAL A 64 8.96 -22.28 -18.57
CA VAL A 64 7.82 -23.03 -18.02
C VAL A 64 6.98 -22.11 -17.14
N TYR A 65 7.63 -21.30 -16.31
CA TYR A 65 6.94 -20.30 -15.49
C TYR A 65 6.26 -19.24 -16.35
N LEU A 66 6.94 -18.75 -17.39
CA LEU A 66 6.37 -17.80 -18.35
C LEU A 66 5.12 -18.36 -19.03
N GLU A 67 5.17 -19.59 -19.53
CA GLU A 67 4.03 -20.25 -20.16
C GLU A 67 2.85 -20.42 -19.19
N LYS A 68 3.12 -20.83 -17.95
CA LYS A 68 2.09 -20.95 -16.90
C LYS A 68 1.41 -19.60 -16.63
N VAL A 69 2.17 -18.51 -16.59
CA VAL A 69 1.61 -17.16 -16.39
C VAL A 69 0.84 -16.69 -17.62
N ALA A 70 1.34 -16.97 -18.84
CA ALA A 70 0.65 -16.64 -20.09
C ALA A 70 -0.72 -17.34 -20.21
N ARG A 71 -0.76 -18.64 -19.92
CA ARG A 71 -1.99 -19.44 -19.89
C ARG A 71 -2.99 -18.90 -18.85
N ARG A 72 -2.53 -18.60 -17.63
CA ARG A 72 -3.40 -18.17 -16.51
C ARG A 72 -3.88 -16.73 -16.58
N LYS A 73 -2.99 -15.78 -16.90
CA LYS A 73 -3.31 -14.33 -16.86
C LYS A 73 -3.90 -13.84 -18.19
N PHE A 74 -3.52 -14.44 -19.32
CA PHE A 74 -3.85 -13.92 -20.64
C PHE A 74 -4.62 -14.90 -21.52
N ASN A 75 -4.97 -16.09 -21.02
CA ASN A 75 -5.61 -17.16 -21.79
C ASN A 75 -4.89 -17.44 -23.13
N LYS A 76 -3.56 -17.30 -23.14
CA LYS A 76 -2.74 -17.61 -24.32
C LYS A 76 -2.47 -19.11 -24.34
N ALA A 77 -2.58 -19.72 -25.51
CA ALA A 77 -2.19 -21.10 -25.77
C ALA A 77 -1.22 -21.14 -26.96
N LYS A 78 -0.55 -22.28 -27.18
CA LYS A 78 0.34 -22.44 -28.36
C LYS A 78 -0.46 -22.34 -29.67
N GLU A 79 0.21 -22.08 -30.79
CA GLU A 79 -0.43 -21.97 -32.12
C GLU A 79 -1.30 -23.18 -32.49
N ASN A 80 -1.00 -24.36 -31.92
CA ASN A 80 -1.72 -25.61 -32.13
C ASN A 80 -2.69 -25.99 -30.99
N GLU A 81 -3.01 -25.09 -30.06
CA GLU A 81 -3.91 -25.34 -28.91
C GLU A 81 -5.14 -24.40 -28.97
N THR A 82 -6.35 -24.93 -28.78
CA THR A 82 -7.61 -24.14 -28.76
C THR A 82 -8.09 -23.89 -27.33
N VAL A 83 -8.31 -22.62 -26.97
CA VAL A 83 -8.81 -22.24 -25.64
C VAL A 83 -10.34 -22.23 -25.62
N TYR A 84 -10.95 -23.11 -24.84
CA TYR A 84 -12.40 -23.15 -24.63
C TYR A 84 -12.80 -22.31 -23.41
N LYS A 85 -13.65 -21.30 -23.62
CA LYS A 85 -14.30 -20.57 -22.52
C LYS A 85 -15.65 -21.23 -22.26
N VAL A 86 -15.82 -21.82 -21.08
CA VAL A 86 -17.11 -22.39 -20.68
C VAL A 86 -18.07 -21.24 -20.39
N VAL A 87 -18.97 -20.96 -21.33
CA VAL A 87 -20.11 -20.05 -21.14
C VAL A 87 -21.33 -20.86 -20.77
N ARG A 88 -22.13 -20.38 -19.81
CA ARG A 88 -23.40 -21.01 -19.48
C ARG A 88 -24.39 -20.71 -20.60
N ALA A 89 -25.07 -21.74 -21.09
CA ALA A 89 -26.13 -21.62 -22.09
C ALA A 89 -27.21 -20.65 -21.57
N GLY A 90 -27.27 -19.45 -22.14
CA GLY A 90 -28.15 -18.37 -21.69
C GLY A 90 -27.53 -16.97 -21.75
N GLN A 91 -26.23 -16.83 -22.07
CA GLN A 91 -25.64 -15.53 -22.43
C GLN A 91 -25.34 -15.53 -23.93
N GLU A 92 -26.27 -14.97 -24.70
CA GLU A 92 -26.15 -14.76 -26.12
C GLU A 92 -24.92 -13.92 -26.45
N THR A 93 -24.27 -14.29 -27.54
CA THR A 93 -23.08 -13.70 -28.14
C THR A 93 -23.33 -12.26 -28.61
N SER A 94 -22.60 -11.28 -28.04
CA SER A 94 -22.46 -9.95 -28.67
C SER A 94 -21.57 -10.09 -29.92
N PRO A 95 -22.02 -9.65 -31.11
CA PRO A 95 -21.37 -9.91 -32.41
C PRO A 95 -20.28 -8.88 -32.75
N ASP A 96 -19.36 -8.59 -31.83
CA ASP A 96 -18.37 -7.51 -32.02
C ASP A 96 -17.02 -7.96 -32.57
N ALA A 97 -16.96 -9.13 -33.23
CA ALA A 97 -15.73 -9.67 -33.83
C ALA A 97 -15.85 -9.92 -35.34
N GLN A 98 -16.57 -9.07 -36.07
CA GLN A 98 -16.63 -9.11 -37.54
C GLN A 98 -16.08 -7.86 -38.25
N GLU A 99 -15.39 -6.95 -37.55
CA GLU A 99 -14.78 -5.79 -38.22
C GLU A 99 -13.27 -5.74 -38.01
N ILE A 100 -12.54 -6.60 -38.73
CA ILE A 100 -11.23 -6.28 -39.32
C ILE A 100 -11.15 -7.04 -40.66
N LEU A 101 -11.60 -6.38 -41.73
CA LEU A 101 -11.11 -6.58 -43.10
C LEU A 101 -9.99 -5.57 -43.35
#